data_AF-A0A1H5TEK8-F1
#
_entry.id   AF-A0A1H5TEK8-F1
#
_cell.length_a   1.000
_cell.length_b   1.000
_cell.length_c   1.000
_cell.angle_alpha   90.00
_cell.angle_beta   90.00
_cell.angle_gamma   90.00
#
_symmetry.space_group_name_H-M   'P 1'
#
loop_
_entity.id
_entity.type
_entity.pdbx_description
1 polymer ?
#
loop_
_entity_poly.entity_id
_entity_poly.type
_entity_poly.pdbx_seq_one_letter_code
_entity_poly.pdbx_strand_id
1 'polypeptide(L)'
;MQNSAAAFAKRHKQVRKKHRKMAFGYRTKVDENGVFIQKPTVLSTTSMRGPFVFFMAFLFGMKVLFQTYLGEVDYLSHVDSLAGGNLAEKVGAFIMAPDPVTSQLASVFSNIL
;
A
#
# COMPACT_ATOMS: atom_id res chain seq x y z
N MET A 1 -27.68 -1.75 35.65
CA MET A 1 -28.35 -1.24 34.43
C MET A 1 -27.39 -0.85 33.30
N GLN A 2 -26.18 -0.31 33.54
CA GLN A 2 -25.27 0.10 32.44
C GLN A 2 -24.83 -1.06 31.50
N ASN A 3 -24.74 -2.29 32.01
CA ASN A 3 -24.31 -3.45 31.22
C ASN A 3 -25.33 -3.91 30.15
N SER A 4 -26.62 -3.67 30.34
CA SER A 4 -27.66 -4.07 29.37
C SER A 4 -27.72 -3.13 28.16
N ALA A 5 -27.53 -1.83 28.38
CA ALA A 5 -27.46 -0.83 27.30
C ALA A 5 -26.25 -1.07 26.39
N ALA A 6 -25.08 -1.36 26.97
CA ALA A 6 -23.88 -1.69 26.21
C ALA A 6 -24.05 -3.00 25.42
N ALA A 7 -24.66 -4.04 26.03
CA ALA A 7 -24.96 -5.29 25.36
C ALA A 7 -25.92 -5.11 24.17
N PHE A 8 -26.96 -4.29 24.35
CA PHE A 8 -27.91 -3.95 23.29
C PHE A 8 -27.22 -3.23 22.13
N ALA A 9 -26.41 -2.20 22.40
CA ALA A 9 -25.67 -1.47 21.37
C ALA A 9 -24.71 -2.38 20.58
N LYS A 10 -24.03 -3.31 21.27
CA LYS A 10 -23.16 -4.32 20.66
C LYS A 10 -23.96 -5.22 19.71
N ARG A 11 -25.11 -5.73 20.13
CA ARG A 11 -25.98 -6.59 19.30
C ARG A 11 -26.51 -5.82 18.09
N HIS A 12 -26.97 -4.58 18.28
CA HIS A 12 -27.45 -3.73 17.18
C HIS A 12 -26.35 -3.53 16.11
N LYS A 13 -25.11 -3.26 16.54
CA LYS A 13 -23.95 -3.15 15.63
C LYS A 13 -23.67 -4.47 14.89
N GLN A 14 -23.77 -5.60 15.56
CA GLN A 14 -23.56 -6.92 14.95
C GLN A 14 -24.62 -7.24 13.89
N VAL A 15 -25.91 -6.98 14.17
CA VAL A 15 -27.01 -7.19 13.22
C VAL A 15 -26.84 -6.31 11.99
N ARG A 16 -26.58 -5.01 12.17
CA ARG A 16 -26.33 -4.08 11.06
C ARG A 16 -25.12 -4.50 10.22
N LYS A 17 -24.05 -4.98 10.85
CA LYS A 17 -22.87 -5.52 10.15
C LYS A 17 -23.21 -6.79 9.36
N LYS A 18 -24.03 -7.69 9.90
CA LYS A 18 -24.50 -8.90 9.22
C LYS A 18 -25.32 -8.55 7.98
N HIS A 19 -26.35 -7.70 8.11
CA HIS A 19 -27.18 -7.29 6.97
C HIS A 19 -26.35 -6.58 5.89
N ARG A 20 -25.44 -5.67 6.28
CA ARG A 20 -24.55 -5.00 5.33
C ARG A 20 -23.68 -5.98 4.55
N LYS A 21 -23.13 -7.00 5.20
CA LYS A 21 -22.32 -8.02 4.52
C LYS A 21 -23.16 -8.92 3.61
N MET A 22 -24.36 -9.28 4.03
CA MET A 22 -25.29 -10.10 3.25
C MET A 22 -25.80 -9.38 2.00
N ALA A 23 -25.87 -8.04 2.02
CA ALA A 23 -26.26 -7.23 0.86
C ALA A 23 -25.31 -7.37 -0.35
N PHE A 24 -24.03 -7.73 -0.12
CA PHE A 24 -23.06 -8.01 -1.18
C PHE A 24 -23.10 -9.46 -1.67
N GLY A 25 -24.11 -10.22 -1.28
CA GLY A 25 -24.28 -11.63 -1.61
C GLY A 25 -24.01 -12.57 -0.44
N TYR A 26 -24.55 -13.78 -0.55
CA TYR A 26 -24.44 -14.82 0.47
C TYR A 26 -24.24 -16.19 -0.19
N ARG A 27 -23.69 -17.12 0.58
CA ARG A 27 -23.58 -18.53 0.24
C ARG A 27 -24.30 -19.34 1.29
N THR A 28 -25.12 -20.29 0.85
CA THR A 28 -25.77 -21.25 1.74
C THR A 28 -24.79 -22.36 2.07
N LYS A 29 -24.66 -22.69 3.36
CA LYS A 29 -23.92 -23.86 3.84
C LYS A 29 -24.84 -24.69 4.73
N VAL A 30 -24.70 -26.00 4.68
CA VAL A 30 -25.36 -26.90 5.63
C VAL A 30 -24.53 -26.90 6.91
N ASP A 31 -25.19 -26.70 8.04
CA ASP A 31 -24.60 -26.80 9.37
C ASP A 31 -24.38 -28.26 9.77
N GLU A 32 -23.60 -28.51 10.82
CA GLU A 32 -23.38 -29.87 11.36
C GLU A 32 -24.71 -30.53 11.77
N ASN A 33 -25.71 -29.72 12.13
CA ASN A 33 -27.06 -30.15 12.49
C ASN A 33 -27.98 -30.37 11.28
N GLY A 34 -27.48 -30.30 10.04
CA GLY A 34 -28.29 -30.45 8.82
C GLY A 34 -29.15 -29.24 8.45
N VAL A 35 -28.95 -28.10 9.11
CA VAL A 35 -29.73 -26.87 8.88
C VAL A 35 -29.04 -25.98 7.85
N PHE A 36 -29.79 -25.43 6.89
CA PHE A 36 -29.25 -24.46 5.94
C PHE A 36 -28.99 -23.10 6.62
N ILE A 37 -27.72 -22.67 6.63
CA ILE A 37 -27.29 -21.37 7.15
C ILE A 37 -26.74 -20.51 6.01
N GLN A 38 -27.21 -19.26 5.94
CA GLN A 38 -26.67 -18.27 5.02
C GLN A 38 -25.44 -17.59 5.64
N LYS A 39 -24.28 -17.71 4.99
CA LYS A 39 -23.06 -17.00 5.36
C LYS A 39 -22.78 -15.92 4.29
N PRO A 40 -22.41 -14.68 4.68
CA PRO A 40 -22.10 -13.66 3.71
C PRO A 40 -20.93 -14.09 2.83
N THR A 41 -21.00 -13.80 1.54
CA THR A 41 -19.87 -14.00 0.64
C THR A 41 -18.79 -13.03 1.08
N VAL A 42 -17.66 -13.55 1.59
CA VAL A 42 -16.50 -12.71 1.84
C VAL A 42 -15.91 -12.36 0.47
N LEU A 43 -16.03 -11.10 0.05
CA LEU A 43 -15.07 -10.60 -0.93
C LEU A 43 -13.71 -10.69 -0.24
N SER A 44 -12.81 -11.49 -0.81
CA SER A 44 -11.41 -11.47 -0.41
C SER A 44 -10.97 -10.01 -0.39
N THR A 45 -10.42 -9.54 0.72
CA THR A 45 -9.80 -8.21 0.74
C THR A 45 -8.70 -8.25 -0.29
N THR A 46 -8.86 -7.53 -1.40
CA THR A 46 -7.82 -7.43 -2.43
C THR A 46 -6.52 -7.08 -1.73
N SER A 47 -5.54 -7.98 -1.82
CA SER A 47 -4.26 -7.83 -1.16
C SER A 47 -3.58 -6.60 -1.75
N MET A 48 -3.42 -5.53 -0.96
CA MET A 48 -2.71 -4.31 -1.39
C MET A 48 -1.20 -4.54 -1.62
N ARG A 49 -0.71 -5.75 -1.38
CA ARG A 49 0.70 -6.13 -1.56
C ARG A 49 1.15 -5.94 -3.01
N GLY A 50 0.35 -6.32 -4.00
CA GLY A 50 0.72 -6.21 -5.42
C GLY A 50 0.97 -4.76 -5.84
N PRO A 51 -0.01 -3.86 -5.70
CA PRO A 51 0.16 -2.44 -6.01
C PRO A 51 1.29 -1.78 -5.21
N PHE A 52 1.47 -2.15 -3.94
CA PHE A 52 2.53 -1.61 -3.11
C PHE A 52 3.94 -2.00 -3.61
N VAL A 53 4.13 -3.27 -3.98
CA VAL A 53 5.41 -3.74 -4.54
C VAL A 53 5.69 -3.06 -5.88
N PHE A 54 4.69 -2.94 -6.75
CA PHE A 54 4.84 -2.25 -8.04
C PHE A 54 5.21 -0.77 -7.85
N PHE A 55 4.55 -0.09 -6.91
CA PHE A 55 4.84 1.30 -6.58
C PHE A 55 6.29 1.48 -6.08
N MET A 56 6.77 0.60 -5.19
CA MET A 56 8.17 0.63 -4.75
C MET A 56 9.14 0.39 -5.91
N ALA A 57 8.89 -0.63 -6.74
CA ALA A 57 9.74 -0.93 -7.89
C ALA A 57 9.81 0.25 -8.87
N PHE A 58 8.69 0.93 -9.12
CA PHE A 58 8.64 2.12 -9.94
C PHE A 58 9.50 3.26 -9.38
N LEU A 59 9.43 3.53 -8.07
CA LEU A 59 10.23 4.58 -7.44
C LEU A 59 11.73 4.28 -7.55
N PHE A 60 12.17 3.05 -7.28
CA PHE A 60 13.57 2.67 -7.44
C PHE A 60 14.04 2.73 -8.91
N GLY A 61 13.21 2.26 -9.85
CA GLY A 61 13.51 2.34 -11.27
C GLY A 61 13.69 3.78 -11.76
N MET A 62 12.86 4.70 -11.29
CA MET A 62 12.98 6.12 -11.59
C MET A 62 14.29 6.73 -11.06
N LYS A 63 14.73 6.38 -9.84
CA LYS A 63 16.03 6.82 -9.29
C LYS A 63 17.19 6.37 -10.18
N VAL A 64 17.21 5.10 -10.56
CA VAL A 64 18.25 4.54 -11.43
C VAL A 64 18.25 5.25 -12.78
N LEU A 65 17.07 5.45 -13.39
CA LEU A 65 16.94 6.15 -14.67
C LEU A 65 17.50 7.58 -14.62
N PHE A 66 17.17 8.34 -13.56
CA PHE A 66 17.68 9.69 -13.40
C PHE A 66 19.19 9.71 -13.22
N GLN A 67 19.74 8.83 -12.38
CA GLN A 67 21.19 8.76 -12.18
C GLN A 67 21.93 8.29 -13.44
N THR A 68 21.35 7.40 -14.25
CA THR A 68 21.93 6.98 -15.53
C THR A 68 21.89 8.08 -16.59
N TYR A 69 20.80 8.87 -16.64
CA TYR A 69 20.59 9.85 -17.70
C TYR A 69 21.29 11.18 -17.42
N LEU A 70 21.26 11.65 -16.17
CA LEU A 70 21.90 12.90 -15.75
C LEU A 70 23.38 12.68 -15.40
N GLY A 71 23.76 11.47 -15.03
CA GLY A 71 25.06 11.22 -14.40
C GLY A 71 25.07 11.62 -12.92
N GLU A 72 26.09 11.14 -12.20
CA GLU A 72 26.14 11.26 -10.73
C GLU A 72 26.25 12.71 -10.24
N VAL A 73 27.05 13.53 -10.91
CA VAL A 73 27.32 14.91 -10.48
C VAL A 73 26.08 15.80 -10.61
N ASP A 74 25.43 15.78 -11.78
CA ASP A 74 24.24 16.60 -12.02
C ASP A 74 23.06 16.11 -11.17
N TYR A 75 22.91 14.79 -10.99
CA TYR A 75 21.90 14.22 -10.09
C TYR A 75 22.05 14.75 -8.65
N LEU A 76 23.26 14.73 -8.09
CA LEU A 76 23.52 15.24 -6.74
C LEU A 76 23.19 16.73 -6.61
N SER A 77 23.52 17.52 -7.63
CA SER A 77 23.20 18.96 -7.65
C SER A 77 21.69 19.23 -7.55
N HIS A 78 20.87 18.40 -8.19
CA HIS A 78 19.41 18.49 -8.09
C HIS A 78 18.91 18.07 -6.71
N VAL A 79 19.45 16.99 -6.13
CA VAL A 79 19.08 16.54 -4.78
C VAL A 79 19.42 17.62 -3.73
N ASP A 80 20.57 18.28 -3.86
CA ASP A 80 20.98 19.37 -2.98
C ASP A 80 20.06 20.60 -3.12
N SER A 81 19.63 20.92 -4.36
CA SER A 81 18.62 21.95 -4.60
C SER A 81 17.29 21.64 -3.90
N LEU A 82 16.82 20.38 -3.97
CA LEU A 82 15.60 19.94 -3.28
C LEU A 82 15.75 20.03 -1.74
N ALA A 83 16.94 19.76 -1.21
CA ALA A 83 17.20 19.83 0.23
C ALA A 83 17.12 21.28 0.77
N GLY A 84 17.41 22.28 -0.08
CA GLY A 84 17.28 23.71 0.23
C GLY A 84 15.85 24.25 0.17
N GLY A 85 14.89 23.47 -0.34
CA GLY A 85 13.54 23.90 -0.66
C GLY A 85 12.53 23.92 0.51
N ASN A 86 11.25 23.87 0.15
CA ASN A 86 10.12 23.77 1.07
C ASN A 86 9.98 22.37 1.69
N LEU A 87 9.01 22.17 2.58
CA LEU A 87 8.85 20.92 3.32
C LEU A 87 8.65 19.68 2.42
N ALA A 88 7.91 19.82 1.31
CA ALA A 88 7.69 18.72 0.36
C ALA A 88 8.96 18.41 -0.44
N GLU A 89 9.71 19.44 -0.82
CA GLU A 89 10.99 19.30 -1.54
C GLU A 89 12.04 18.62 -0.67
N LYS A 90 12.12 18.95 0.62
CA LYS A 90 13.01 18.28 1.59
C LYS A 90 12.69 16.79 1.75
N VAL A 91 11.40 16.43 1.77
CA VAL A 91 10.98 15.02 1.80
C VAL A 91 11.39 14.32 0.50
N GLY A 92 11.24 15.00 -0.63
CA GLY A 92 11.74 14.52 -1.92
C GLY A 92 13.25 14.28 -1.90
N ALA A 93 14.05 15.24 -1.39
CA ALA A 93 15.50 15.12 -1.26
C ALA A 93 15.89 13.91 -0.39
N PHE A 94 15.19 13.70 0.74
CA PHE A 94 15.45 12.56 1.60
C PHE A 94 15.18 11.23 0.92
N ILE A 95 14.09 11.12 0.16
CA ILE A 95 13.77 9.91 -0.63
C ILE A 95 14.79 9.71 -1.76
N MET A 96 15.24 10.81 -2.39
CA MET A 96 16.19 10.82 -3.51
C MET A 96 17.65 10.71 -3.08
N ALA A 97 17.95 10.68 -1.79
CA ALA A 97 19.32 10.55 -1.30
C ALA A 97 20.04 9.37 -1.97
N PRO A 98 21.30 9.55 -2.39
CA PRO A 98 22.06 8.53 -3.09
C PRO A 98 22.23 7.32 -2.18
N ASP A 99 21.89 6.14 -2.69
CA ASP A 99 22.07 4.87 -1.99
C ASP A 99 23.06 3.98 -2.76
N PRO A 100 23.91 3.19 -2.06
CA PRO A 100 24.97 2.40 -2.70
C PRO A 100 24.45 1.35 -3.68
N VAL A 101 23.19 0.94 -3.58
CA VAL A 101 22.57 -0.05 -4.46
C VAL A 101 22.16 0.61 -5.78
N THR A 102 21.54 1.78 -5.72
CA THR A 102 21.14 2.55 -6.90
C THR A 102 22.35 3.01 -7.71
N SER A 103 23.44 3.43 -7.05
CA SER A 103 24.66 3.87 -7.76
C SER A 103 25.35 2.72 -8.52
N GLN A 104 25.41 1.52 -7.93
CA GLN A 104 25.95 0.33 -8.60
C GLN A 104 25.09 -0.06 -9.81
N LEU A 105 23.77 -0.08 -9.67
CA LEU A 105 22.86 -0.37 -10.78
C LEU A 105 23.01 0.67 -11.89
N ALA A 106 23.02 1.97 -11.54
CA ALA A 106 23.18 3.04 -12.50
C ALA A 106 24.50 2.93 -13.27
N SER A 107 25.60 2.60 -12.59
CA SER A 107 26.89 2.36 -13.26
C SER A 107 26.81 1.19 -14.25
N VAL A 108 26.17 0.07 -13.88
CA VAL A 108 25.99 -1.07 -14.79
C VAL A 108 25.18 -0.66 -16.02
N PHE A 109 24.06 0.04 -15.84
CA PHE A 109 23.21 0.47 -16.96
C PHE A 109 23.88 1.52 -17.85
N SER A 110 24.62 2.48 -17.27
CA SER A 110 25.37 3.48 -18.02
C SER A 110 26.49 2.90 -18.88
N ASN A 111 27.02 1.72 -18.53
CA ASN A 111 28.04 1.03 -19.33
C ASN A 111 27.44 0.19 -20.46
N ILE A 112 26.14 -0.09 -20.41
CA ILE A 112 25.42 -0.91 -21.40
C ILE A 112 24.68 -0.05 -22.43
N LEU A 113 24.20 1.13 -22.01
CA LEU A 113 23.52 2.11 -22.85
C LEU A 113 24.52 3.01 -23.59
#